data_AF-A0A2N5IP47-F1
#
_entry.id   AF-A0A2N5IP47-F1
#
_cell.length_a   1.000
_cell.length_b   1.000
_cell.length_c   1.000
_cell.angle_alpha   90.00
_cell.angle_beta   90.00
_cell.angle_gamma   90.00
#
_symmetry.space_group_name_H-M   'P 1'
#
loop_
_entity.id
_entity.type
_entity.pdbx_description
1 polymer ?
#
loop_
_entity_poly.entity_id
_entity_poly.type
_entity_poly.pdbx_seq_one_letter_code
_entity_poly.pdbx_strand_id
1 'polypeptide(L)'
;MKRNGTTSAGRTRWRCKDPGCGSSTSRVYDVKARGLRCGLDWLFSKRSQAEHRLPARTLRRRCELMWSLWPPVPLVDEVHHVVHV
;
A
#
# COMPACT_ATOMS: atom_id res chain seq x y z
N MET A 1 -8.02 -17.75 21.10
CA MET A 1 -6.99 -16.69 21.28
C MET A 1 -7.51 -15.58 22.20
N LYS A 2 -6.64 -14.92 22.98
CA LYS A 2 -6.93 -13.74 23.82
C LYS A 2 -6.01 -12.57 23.45
N ARG A 3 -6.48 -11.33 23.63
CA ARG A 3 -5.64 -10.13 23.36
C ARG A 3 -4.42 -10.15 24.29
N ASN A 4 -3.24 -9.90 23.74
CA ASN A 4 -1.96 -9.95 24.44
C ASN A 4 -1.08 -8.74 24.06
N GLY A 5 -1.61 -7.55 24.29
CA GLY A 5 -0.93 -6.28 23.98
C GLY A 5 -0.75 -6.01 22.48
N THR A 6 0.23 -5.18 22.17
CA THR A 6 0.58 -4.76 20.81
C THR A 6 2.07 -4.99 20.51
N THR A 7 2.41 -5.14 19.24
CA THR A 7 3.81 -5.12 18.77
C THR A 7 4.35 -3.69 18.77
N SER A 8 5.67 -3.50 18.64
CA SER A 8 6.28 -2.19 18.40
C SER A 8 5.68 -1.44 17.20
N ALA A 9 5.26 -2.18 16.16
CA ALA A 9 4.54 -1.64 15.00
C ALA A 9 3.03 -1.37 15.25
N GLY A 10 2.56 -1.40 16.50
CA GLY A 10 1.18 -1.13 16.89
C GLY A 10 0.15 -2.23 16.58
N ARG A 11 0.56 -3.40 16.09
CA ARG A 11 -0.37 -4.49 15.75
C ARG A 11 -0.82 -5.22 16.99
N THR A 12 -2.12 -5.52 17.09
CA THR A 12 -2.63 -6.36 18.18
C THR A 12 -2.03 -7.76 18.11
N ARG A 13 -1.40 -8.17 19.22
CA ARG A 13 -0.90 -9.53 19.41
C ARG A 13 -1.97 -10.36 20.12
N TRP A 14 -2.14 -11.59 19.68
CA TRP A 14 -3.09 -12.55 20.22
C TRP A 14 -2.33 -13.74 20.76
N ARG A 15 -2.67 -14.23 21.96
CA ARG A 15 -2.07 -15.41 22.57
C ARG A 15 -3.06 -16.56 22.65
N CYS A 16 -2.59 -17.80 22.57
CA CYS A 16 -3.42 -18.97 22.83
C CYS A 16 -4.05 -18.87 24.23
N LYS A 17 -5.28 -19.37 24.37
CA LYS A 17 -5.97 -19.40 25.66
C LYS A 17 -5.49 -20.57 26.52
N ASP A 18 -5.07 -21.65 25.88
CA ASP A 18 -4.53 -22.84 26.54
C ASP A 18 -3.20 -22.51 27.24
N PRO A 19 -3.09 -22.75 28.56
CA PRO A 19 -1.86 -22.58 29.33
C PRO A 19 -0.64 -23.35 28.79
N GLY A 20 -0.85 -24.53 28.19
CA GLY A 20 0.23 -25.39 27.68
C GLY A 20 0.74 -25.03 26.29
N CYS A 21 -0.01 -24.24 25.51
CA CYS A 21 0.32 -23.96 24.11
C CYS A 21 1.34 -22.83 23.95
N GLY A 22 1.24 -21.76 24.75
CA GLY A 22 2.15 -20.61 24.71
C GLY A 22 2.17 -19.76 23.42
N SER A 23 1.57 -20.20 22.32
CA SER A 23 1.68 -19.58 21.00
C SER A 23 1.10 -18.17 20.92
N SER A 24 1.70 -17.34 20.06
CA SER A 24 1.26 -15.97 19.79
C SER A 24 1.20 -15.70 18.30
N THR A 25 0.24 -14.89 17.87
CA THR A 25 0.12 -14.44 16.48
C THR A 25 -0.28 -12.98 16.41
N SER A 26 -0.04 -12.35 15.26
CA SER A 26 -0.54 -11.02 14.94
C SER A 26 -1.27 -11.10 13.61
N ARG A 27 -2.45 -10.50 13.51
CA ARG A 27 -3.23 -10.49 12.28
C ARG A 27 -2.90 -9.24 11.46
N VAL A 28 -2.76 -9.42 10.16
CA VAL A 28 -2.69 -8.34 9.18
C VAL A 28 -3.87 -8.51 8.23
N TYR A 29 -4.54 -7.40 7.92
CA TYR A 29 -5.57 -7.39 6.89
C TYR A 29 -4.94 -7.01 5.57
N ASP A 30 -5.36 -7.67 4.49
CA ASP A 30 -5.03 -7.21 3.16
C ASP A 30 -5.71 -5.85 2.91
N VAL A 31 -4.90 -4.87 2.51
CA VAL A 31 -5.34 -3.51 2.19
C VAL A 31 -5.01 -3.11 0.76
N LYS A 32 -4.48 -4.03 -0.06
CA LYS A 32 -3.99 -3.76 -1.42
C LYS A 32 -5.08 -3.15 -2.31
N ALA A 33 -6.26 -3.76 -2.37
CA ALA A 33 -7.38 -3.26 -3.17
C ALA A 33 -7.81 -1.83 -2.76
N ARG A 34 -7.82 -1.56 -1.46
CA ARG A 34 -8.13 -0.23 -0.90
C ARG A 34 -7.04 0.80 -1.23
N GLY A 35 -5.77 0.37 -1.16
CA GLY A 35 -4.61 1.17 -1.55
C GLY A 35 -4.70 1.56 -3.02
N LEU A 36 -4.97 0.59 -3.89
CA LEU A 36 -5.15 0.80 -5.33
C LEU A 36 -6.26 1.81 -5.62
N ARG A 37 -7.46 1.61 -5.04
CA ARG A 37 -8.58 2.55 -5.23
C ARG A 37 -8.22 3.96 -4.78
N CYS A 38 -7.60 4.11 -3.62
CA CYS A 38 -7.12 5.41 -3.13
C CYS A 38 -6.10 6.05 -4.08
N GLY A 39 -5.23 5.25 -4.69
CA GLY A 39 -4.24 5.72 -5.66
C GLY A 39 -4.88 6.19 -6.96
N LEU A 40 -5.81 5.41 -7.51
CA LEU A 40 -6.55 5.76 -8.73
C LEU A 40 -7.44 7.00 -8.52
N ASP A 41 -8.14 7.10 -7.39
CA ASP A 41 -8.95 8.26 -7.02
C ASP A 41 -8.11 9.55 -6.94
N TRP A 42 -6.84 9.45 -6.53
CA TRP A 42 -5.92 10.58 -6.55
C TRP A 42 -5.38 10.85 -7.96
N LEU A 43 -4.90 9.81 -8.66
CA LEU A 43 -4.29 9.91 -9.99
C LEU A 43 -5.22 10.55 -11.02
N PHE A 44 -6.51 10.21 -10.98
CA PHE A 44 -7.52 10.77 -11.88
C PHE A 44 -8.15 12.07 -11.37
N SER A 45 -7.64 12.62 -10.27
CA SER A 45 -8.06 13.94 -9.77
C SER A 45 -7.13 15.04 -10.25
N LYS A 46 -7.54 16.30 -10.06
CA LYS A 46 -6.70 17.48 -10.33
C LYS A 46 -5.78 17.86 -9.16
N ARG A 47 -5.73 17.05 -8.09
CA ARG A 47 -5.00 17.38 -6.87
C ARG A 47 -3.56 16.89 -6.95
N SER A 48 -2.62 17.78 -6.65
CA SER A 48 -1.25 17.39 -6.31
C SER A 48 -1.21 16.51 -5.05
N GLN A 49 -0.06 15.88 -4.79
CA GLN A 49 0.13 15.13 -3.53
C GLN A 49 0.01 16.03 -2.29
N ALA A 50 0.31 17.33 -2.41
CA ALA A 50 0.25 18.29 -1.32
C ALA A 50 -1.20 18.72 -1.01
N GLU A 51 -2.06 18.78 -2.02
CA GLU A 51 -3.47 19.17 -1.89
C GLU A 51 -4.38 17.99 -1.52
N HIS A 52 -3.85 16.77 -1.54
CA HIS A 52 -4.63 15.60 -1.19
C HIS A 52 -4.92 15.56 0.32
N ARG A 53 -6.11 15.05 0.70
CA ARG A 53 -6.54 14.96 2.12
C ARG A 53 -5.59 14.13 3.00
N LEU A 54 -4.92 13.15 2.42
CA LEU A 54 -3.93 12.34 3.13
C LEU A 54 -2.56 13.00 3.08
N PRO A 55 -1.76 12.92 4.16
CA PRO A 55 -0.37 13.33 4.12
C PRO A 55 0.38 12.66 2.96
N ALA A 56 1.25 13.42 2.28
CA ALA A 56 1.93 12.95 1.07
C ALA A 56 2.66 11.61 1.26
N ARG A 57 3.31 11.40 2.43
CA ARG A 57 3.95 10.11 2.77
C ARG A 57 2.96 8.95 2.82
N THR A 58 1.79 9.17 3.41
CA THR A 58 0.72 8.16 3.51
C THR A 58 0.11 7.87 2.15
N LEU A 59 -0.10 8.90 1.34
CA LEU A 59 -0.58 8.75 -0.03
C LEU A 59 0.39 7.90 -0.86
N ARG A 60 1.68 8.24 -0.88
CA ARG A 60 2.71 7.46 -1.60
C ARG A 60 2.72 5.98 -1.19
N ARG A 61 2.62 5.71 0.11
CA ARG A 61 2.54 4.33 0.62
C ARG A 61 1.29 3.59 0.12
N ARG A 62 0.15 4.25 -0.01
CA ARG A 62 -1.08 3.63 -0.56
C ARG A 62 -0.97 3.38 -2.06
N CYS A 63 -0.24 4.23 -2.77
CA CYS A 63 0.01 4.10 -4.21
C CYS A 63 1.13 3.10 -4.55
N GLU A 64 1.85 2.55 -3.55
CA GLU A 64 3.02 1.67 -3.76
C GLU A 64 2.74 0.52 -4.75
N LEU A 65 1.57 -0.11 -4.65
CA LEU A 65 1.18 -1.18 -5.56
C LEU A 65 1.15 -0.72 -7.02
N MET A 66 0.61 0.47 -7.30
CA MET A 66 0.51 1.00 -8.66
C MET A 66 1.89 1.23 -9.28
N TRP A 67 2.84 1.70 -8.48
CA TRP A 67 4.23 1.93 -8.92
C TRP A 67 5.05 0.65 -9.04
N SER A 68 4.68 -0.40 -8.30
CA SER A 68 5.34 -1.71 -8.38
C SER A 68 4.97 -2.50 -9.63
N LEU A 69 3.90 -2.11 -10.32
CA LEU A 69 3.48 -2.75 -11.57
C LEU A 69 4.38 -2.22 -12.70
N TRP A 70 5.32 -3.04 -13.12
CA TRP A 70 6.09 -2.82 -14.34
C TRP A 70 5.41 -3.58 -15.48
N PRO A 71 4.65 -2.91 -16.37
CA PRO A 71 4.07 -3.60 -17.51
C PRO A 71 5.20 -4.05 -18.45
N PRO A 72 5.06 -5.20 -19.13
CA PRO A 72 5.90 -5.47 -20.28
C PRO A 72 5.58 -4.41 -21.33
N VAL A 73 6.49 -3.44 -21.49
CA VAL A 73 6.39 -2.45 -22.55
C VAL A 73 6.86 -3.14 -23.83
N PRO A 74 5.98 -3.38 -24.82
CA PRO A 74 6.44 -3.91 -26.09
C PRO A 74 7.41 -2.92 -26.72
N LEU A 75 8.43 -3.43 -27.41
CA LEU A 75 9.29 -2.59 -28.22
C LEU A 75 8.43 -1.97 -29.32
N VAL A 76 8.25 -0.65 -29.28
CA VAL A 76 7.61 0.10 -30.35
C VAL A 76 8.71 0.42 -31.38
N ASP A 77 8.56 -0.07 -32.61
CA ASP A 77 9.49 0.23 -33.71
C ASP A 77 9.15 1.55 -34.43
N GLU A 78 8.06 2.20 -34.03
CA GLU A 78 7.65 3.50 -34.56
C GLU A 78 8.64 4.59 -34.16
N VAL A 79 9.19 5.28 -35.18
CA VAL A 79 10.04 6.44 -34.99
C VAL A 79 9.16 7.65 -34.73
N HIS A 80 9.17 8.16 -33.51
CA HIS A 80 8.51 9.41 -33.15
C HIS A 80 9.50 10.59 -33.24
N HIS A 81 9.07 11.69 -33.84
CA HIS A 81 9.83 12.94 -33.80
C HIS A 81 9.83 13.51 -32.38
N VAL A 82 11.01 13.71 -31.79
CA VAL A 82 11.16 14.26 -30.43
C VAL A 82 11.58 15.73 -30.54
N VAL A 83 10.87 16.62 -29.83
CA VAL A 83 11.29 18.01 -29.63
C VAL A 83 12.11 18.08 -28.35
N HIS A 84 13.39 18.41 -28.48
CA HIS A 84 14.24 18.71 -27.33
C HIS A 84 14.00 20.18 -26.91
N VAL A 85 13.76 20.40 -25.62
CA VAL A 85 13.59 21.73 -25.01
C VAL A 85 14.77 22.00 -24.09
#